data_AF-A0A943YQ40-F1
#
_entry.id   AF-A0A943YQ40-F1
#
_cell.length_a   1.000
_cell.length_b   1.000
_cell.length_c   1.000
_cell.angle_alpha   90.00
_cell.angle_beta   90.00
_cell.angle_gamma   90.00
#
_symmetry.space_group_name_H-M   'P 1'
#
loop_
_entity.id
_entity.type
_entity.pdbx_description
1 polymer ?
#
loop_
_entity_poly.entity_id
_entity_poly.type
_entity_poly.pdbx_seq_one_letter_code
_entity_poly.pdbx_strand_id
1 'polypeptide(L)'
;MAEFLNSGNAETFDTENAGVGNCHGYYFKQTADIDLTGVTWEPIGYSRGRYYFAGNYDGDGHTISNATSTGKNDADGFATAGIFGWVAFGSVENLHVKNANFVATGHNEYSYVGGIAGVCYGSSIKNCSVVDSSLESRRDNNNNCAGSIVGYSTGGTFEKCAAENNRVKTMCYGGGFVGEVDDTYGVGNSTLFTNCYVAKCTVISETDDSQGTSFSGGFAGEMTDSTLTLQNCYVYQTALSTAGNAVPQGTGVFAGNLWGGCTIVDTNCYFGACGTTERAGAAAEKSGEEFENGTVAGSLGDAFAQARN
;
A
#
# COMPACT_ATOMS: atom_id res chain seq x y z
N MET A 1 8.76 -12.94 15.69
CA MET A 1 9.45 -12.26 14.55
C MET A 1 9.50 -10.76 14.75
N ALA A 2 8.36 -10.07 14.93
CA ALA A 2 8.32 -8.63 15.19
C ALA A 2 9.22 -8.18 16.35
N GLU A 3 9.06 -8.77 17.55
CA GLU A 3 9.91 -8.44 18.72
C GLU A 3 11.41 -8.65 18.43
N PHE A 4 11.74 -9.74 17.75
CA PHE A 4 13.12 -10.06 17.40
C PHE A 4 13.73 -9.01 16.46
N LEU A 5 13.01 -8.66 15.39
CA LEU A 5 13.46 -7.65 14.41
C LEU A 5 13.54 -6.25 15.02
N ASN A 6 12.53 -5.87 15.81
CA ASN A 6 12.45 -4.54 16.39
C ASN A 6 13.45 -4.33 17.55
N SER A 7 14.08 -5.39 18.06
CA SER A 7 15.11 -5.31 19.11
C SER A 7 16.53 -5.00 18.59
N GLY A 8 16.75 -5.02 17.27
CA GLY A 8 18.08 -4.88 16.66
C GLY A 8 18.93 -6.14 16.70
N ASN A 9 18.47 -7.22 17.35
CA ASN A 9 19.21 -8.49 17.39
C ASN A 9 19.26 -9.23 16.03
N ALA A 10 18.43 -8.80 15.07
CA ALA A 10 18.35 -9.37 13.74
C ALA A 10 19.54 -9.03 12.82
N GLU A 11 20.39 -8.05 13.18
CA GLU A 11 21.64 -7.74 12.44
C GLU A 11 22.59 -8.96 12.35
N THR A 12 22.44 -9.95 13.25
CA THR A 12 23.21 -11.20 13.23
C THR A 12 22.77 -12.19 12.15
N PHE A 13 21.64 -11.92 11.49
CA PHE A 13 21.05 -12.73 10.41
C PHE A 13 21.25 -12.03 9.06
N ASP A 14 22.43 -11.45 8.82
CA ASP A 14 22.83 -10.89 7.53
C ASP A 14 23.89 -11.85 6.95
N THR A 15 23.46 -12.80 6.11
CA THR A 15 24.30 -13.96 5.70
C THR A 15 25.46 -13.62 4.80
N GLU A 16 25.35 -12.56 3.98
CA GLU A 16 26.34 -12.32 2.91
C GLU A 16 26.70 -10.85 2.68
N ASN A 17 25.82 -9.89 3.03
CA ASN A 17 26.06 -8.45 2.85
C ASN A 17 25.61 -7.65 4.09
N ALA A 18 26.48 -7.55 5.09
CA ALA A 18 26.25 -6.72 6.27
C ALA A 18 25.91 -5.28 5.87
N GLY A 19 24.80 -4.74 6.38
CA GLY A 19 24.34 -3.37 6.11
C GLY A 19 23.27 -3.23 5.02
N VAL A 20 22.84 -4.32 4.38
CA VAL A 20 21.68 -4.33 3.46
C VAL A 20 20.35 -4.45 4.21
N GLY A 21 20.38 -4.72 5.52
CA GLY A 21 19.21 -4.71 6.41
C GLY A 21 18.85 -6.07 6.97
N ASN A 22 17.98 -6.07 7.99
CA ASN A 22 17.73 -7.26 8.81
C ASN A 22 17.14 -8.41 8.00
N CYS A 23 17.70 -9.60 8.23
CA CYS A 23 17.26 -10.85 7.61
C CYS A 23 17.45 -10.89 6.10
N HIS A 24 18.38 -10.10 5.56
CA HIS A 24 18.70 -10.16 4.15
C HIS A 24 19.16 -11.57 3.74
N GLY A 25 18.56 -12.09 2.67
CA GLY A 25 18.79 -13.47 2.18
C GLY A 25 18.08 -14.57 2.97
N TYR A 26 17.34 -14.24 4.03
CA TYR A 26 16.55 -15.22 4.79
C TYR A 26 15.13 -15.35 4.24
N TYR A 27 14.56 -16.54 4.46
CA TYR A 27 13.23 -16.92 4.02
C TYR A 27 12.39 -17.34 5.23
N PHE A 28 11.20 -16.79 5.31
CA PHE A 28 10.21 -17.06 6.34
C PHE A 28 8.97 -17.61 5.68
N LYS A 29 8.40 -18.67 6.25
CA LYS A 29 7.18 -19.29 5.75
C LYS A 29 6.14 -19.34 6.85
N GLN A 30 4.96 -18.78 6.60
CA GLN A 30 3.79 -18.97 7.46
C GLN A 30 3.26 -20.40 7.27
N THR A 31 2.84 -21.04 8.36
CA THR A 31 2.45 -22.46 8.35
C THR A 31 1.01 -22.70 8.81
N ALA A 32 0.32 -21.63 9.21
CA ALA A 32 -1.07 -21.63 9.63
C ALA A 32 -1.60 -20.19 9.60
N ASP A 33 -2.92 -20.02 9.56
CA ASP A 33 -3.56 -18.72 9.79
C ASP A 33 -3.21 -18.18 11.19
N ILE A 34 -3.09 -16.86 11.29
CA ILE A 34 -2.74 -16.16 12.53
C ILE A 34 -3.87 -15.20 12.89
N ASP A 35 -4.51 -15.43 14.04
CA ASP A 35 -5.48 -14.51 14.63
C ASP A 35 -4.80 -13.66 15.71
N LEU A 36 -4.78 -12.34 15.52
CA LEU A 36 -4.18 -11.37 16.43
C LEU A 36 -5.20 -10.69 17.37
N THR A 37 -6.38 -11.30 17.54
CA THR A 37 -7.39 -10.78 18.48
C THR A 37 -6.80 -10.61 19.89
N GLY A 38 -6.92 -9.39 20.43
CA GLY A 38 -6.41 -9.05 21.77
C GLY A 38 -4.90 -8.86 21.84
N VAL A 39 -4.19 -8.92 20.71
CA VAL A 39 -2.75 -8.63 20.62
C VAL A 39 -2.55 -7.20 20.14
N THR A 40 -1.80 -6.41 20.92
CA THR A 40 -1.29 -5.12 20.44
C THR A 40 -0.17 -5.40 19.44
N TRP A 41 -0.44 -5.18 18.15
CA TRP A 41 0.51 -5.46 17.09
C TRP A 41 1.53 -4.34 16.93
N GLU A 42 2.81 -4.70 16.90
CA GLU A 42 3.86 -3.84 16.36
C GLU A 42 4.28 -4.35 14.97
N PRO A 43 4.46 -3.46 13.98
CA PRO A 43 4.90 -3.85 12.66
C PRO A 43 6.24 -4.58 12.67
N ILE A 44 6.38 -5.54 11.76
CA ILE A 44 7.65 -6.20 11.48
C ILE A 44 8.53 -5.26 10.67
N GLY A 45 9.58 -4.76 11.33
CA GLY A 45 10.54 -3.82 10.78
C GLY A 45 9.89 -2.47 10.45
N TYR A 46 10.37 -1.36 11.00
CA TYR A 46 9.53 -0.15 11.12
C TYR A 46 10.19 1.16 10.71
N SER A 47 11.50 1.17 10.45
CA SER A 47 12.22 2.40 10.12
C SER A 47 13.28 2.19 9.06
N ARG A 48 13.69 3.31 8.44
CA ARG A 48 14.89 3.35 7.60
C ARG A 48 16.13 2.96 8.39
N GLY A 49 17.14 2.39 7.72
CA GLY A 49 18.45 2.09 8.31
C GLY A 49 18.53 0.69 8.95
N ARG A 50 18.45 0.60 10.28
CA ARG A 50 18.73 -0.66 10.99
C ARG A 50 17.51 -1.55 11.23
N TYR A 51 16.30 -1.03 11.05
CA TYR A 51 15.10 -1.73 11.50
C TYR A 51 14.12 -2.07 10.38
N TYR A 52 14.46 -1.94 9.10
CA TYR A 52 13.59 -2.47 8.04
C TYR A 52 13.78 -3.99 7.89
N PHE A 53 12.76 -4.64 7.33
CA PHE A 53 12.78 -6.05 6.99
C PHE A 53 13.31 -6.24 5.56
N ALA A 54 14.43 -6.95 5.42
CA ALA A 54 15.06 -7.26 4.14
C ALA A 54 15.01 -8.75 3.76
N GLY A 55 14.22 -9.53 4.50
CA GLY A 55 13.98 -10.93 4.21
C GLY A 55 12.87 -11.16 3.18
N ASN A 56 12.56 -12.43 3.00
CA ASN A 56 11.50 -12.90 2.11
C ASN A 56 10.45 -13.62 2.94
N TYR A 57 9.21 -13.15 2.87
CA TYR A 57 8.09 -13.71 3.63
C TYR A 57 7.07 -14.35 2.69
N ASP A 58 6.91 -15.67 2.79
CA ASP A 58 5.87 -16.44 2.12
C ASP A 58 4.75 -16.75 3.11
N GLY A 59 3.57 -16.18 2.88
CA GLY A 59 2.36 -16.46 3.64
C GLY A 59 1.76 -17.84 3.36
N ASP A 60 2.21 -18.55 2.31
CA ASP A 60 1.70 -19.87 1.88
C ASP A 60 0.17 -19.90 1.67
N GLY A 61 -0.43 -18.75 1.35
CA GLY A 61 -1.88 -18.59 1.20
C GLY A 61 -2.63 -18.37 2.52
N HIS A 62 -1.92 -18.30 3.64
CA HIS A 62 -2.53 -18.11 4.95
C HIS A 62 -2.92 -16.66 5.23
N THR A 63 -3.87 -16.53 6.15
CA THR A 63 -4.41 -15.24 6.59
C THR A 63 -3.76 -14.77 7.88
N ILE A 64 -3.55 -13.46 8.01
CA ILE A 64 -3.38 -12.77 9.30
C ILE A 64 -4.61 -11.90 9.54
N SER A 65 -5.33 -12.13 10.64
CA SER A 65 -6.59 -11.46 10.94
C SER A 65 -6.58 -10.66 12.24
N ASN A 66 -7.45 -9.66 12.31
CA ASN A 66 -7.78 -8.90 13.53
C ASN A 66 -6.59 -8.13 14.13
N ALA A 67 -5.56 -7.86 13.32
CA ALA A 67 -4.39 -7.10 13.71
C ALA A 67 -4.79 -5.66 14.07
N THR A 68 -4.43 -5.19 15.27
CA THR A 68 -4.67 -3.80 15.68
C THR A 68 -3.34 -3.17 16.09
N SER A 69 -3.01 -2.02 15.48
CA SER A 69 -1.76 -1.30 15.76
C SER A 69 -2.00 0.20 15.77
N THR A 70 -1.34 0.90 16.70
CA THR A 70 -1.22 2.38 16.71
C THR A 70 0.10 2.84 16.09
N GLY A 71 0.74 1.96 15.32
CA GLY A 71 1.98 2.22 14.62
C GLY A 71 3.19 2.20 15.55
N LYS A 72 4.37 2.33 14.94
CA LYS A 72 5.64 2.41 15.65
C LYS A 72 6.45 3.58 15.12
N ASN A 73 6.88 4.45 16.04
CA ASN A 73 7.67 5.61 15.72
C ASN A 73 9.17 5.32 15.83
N ASP A 74 9.94 5.89 14.92
CA ASP A 74 11.40 5.91 15.03
C ASP A 74 11.91 7.17 15.75
N ALA A 75 13.23 7.24 15.93
CA ALA A 75 13.87 8.32 16.65
C ALA A 75 13.83 9.68 15.91
N ASP A 76 13.61 9.65 14.59
CA ASP A 76 13.55 10.84 13.74
C ASP A 76 12.11 11.38 13.62
N GLY A 77 11.12 10.61 14.07
CA GLY A 77 9.72 11.01 14.13
C GLY A 77 8.84 10.37 13.06
N PHE A 78 9.41 9.53 12.19
CA PHE A 78 8.61 8.76 11.23
C PHE A 78 7.79 7.70 11.96
N ALA A 79 6.61 7.38 11.45
CA ALA A 79 5.77 6.32 12.00
C ALA A 79 5.34 5.34 10.91
N THR A 80 5.36 4.05 11.20
CA THR A 80 4.87 3.02 10.27
C THR A 80 3.81 2.14 10.93
N ALA A 81 2.82 1.72 10.16
CA ALA A 81 1.88 0.67 10.55
C ALA A 81 1.55 -0.25 9.37
N GLY A 82 1.39 -1.54 9.69
CA GLY A 82 1.13 -2.64 8.77
C GLY A 82 1.49 -3.98 9.42
N ILE A 83 1.30 -5.09 8.71
CA ILE A 83 1.98 -6.35 9.13
C ILE A 83 3.48 -6.12 9.13
N PHE A 84 3.99 -5.51 8.07
CA PHE A 84 5.33 -4.97 7.99
C PHE A 84 5.28 -3.44 8.09
N GLY A 85 6.24 -2.83 8.76
CA GLY A 85 6.33 -1.36 8.80
C GLY A 85 7.11 -0.86 7.60
N TRP A 86 8.20 -1.54 7.26
CA TRP A 86 9.12 -1.23 6.18
C TRP A 86 9.74 -2.51 5.62
N VAL A 87 9.42 -2.83 4.37
CA VAL A 87 10.04 -3.91 3.61
C VAL A 87 11.02 -3.28 2.62
N ALA A 88 12.30 -3.68 2.65
CA ALA A 88 13.31 -3.18 1.72
C ALA A 88 14.17 -4.28 1.13
N PHE A 89 14.39 -4.27 -0.18
CA PHE A 89 15.20 -5.25 -0.90
C PHE A 89 14.81 -6.72 -0.65
N GLY A 90 13.55 -6.94 -0.28
CA GLY A 90 13.00 -8.23 0.08
C GLY A 90 11.70 -8.53 -0.66
N SER A 91 10.92 -9.46 -0.11
CA SER A 91 9.64 -9.83 -0.69
C SER A 91 8.60 -10.21 0.36
N VAL A 92 7.33 -9.99 0.01
CA VAL A 92 6.17 -10.56 0.71
C VAL A 92 5.27 -11.20 -0.34
N GLU A 93 5.00 -12.49 -0.21
CA GLU A 93 4.12 -13.20 -1.12
C GLU A 93 3.08 -14.07 -0.43
N ASN A 94 1.97 -14.35 -1.12
CA ASN A 94 0.92 -15.27 -0.68
C ASN A 94 0.34 -14.95 0.72
N LEU A 95 0.28 -13.67 1.07
CA LEU A 95 -0.17 -13.20 2.38
C LEU A 95 -1.51 -12.47 2.27
N HIS A 96 -2.46 -12.87 3.10
CA HIS A 96 -3.80 -12.29 3.13
C HIS A 96 -4.06 -11.63 4.48
N VAL A 97 -4.38 -10.34 4.48
CA VAL A 97 -4.70 -9.58 5.70
C VAL A 97 -6.19 -9.31 5.74
N LYS A 98 -6.83 -9.62 6.87
CA LYS A 98 -8.28 -9.45 7.04
C LYS A 98 -8.62 -8.74 8.34
N ASN A 99 -9.56 -7.79 8.26
CA ASN A 99 -10.08 -7.08 9.44
C ASN A 99 -8.96 -6.43 10.28
N ALA A 100 -7.99 -5.80 9.61
CA ALA A 100 -6.94 -5.05 10.30
C ALA A 100 -7.42 -3.63 10.65
N ASN A 101 -6.92 -3.10 11.78
CA ASN A 101 -7.11 -1.73 12.19
C ASN A 101 -5.75 -1.10 12.49
N PHE A 102 -5.21 -0.36 11.53
CA PHE A 102 -3.89 0.25 11.64
C PHE A 102 -3.99 1.76 11.62
N VAL A 103 -3.37 2.38 12.62
CA VAL A 103 -3.23 3.83 12.72
C VAL A 103 -1.76 4.15 12.90
N ALA A 104 -1.23 5.16 12.23
CA ALA A 104 0.11 5.71 12.53
C ALA A 104 0.04 7.23 12.61
N THR A 105 0.79 7.83 13.54
CA THR A 105 0.90 9.29 13.68
C THR A 105 2.36 9.70 13.66
N GLY A 106 2.76 10.44 12.61
CA GLY A 106 4.10 10.97 12.47
C GLY A 106 4.29 12.21 13.35
N HIS A 107 5.52 12.43 13.80
CA HIS A 107 5.90 13.52 14.71
C HIS A 107 6.89 14.47 14.03
N ASN A 108 6.38 15.50 13.39
CA ASN A 108 7.08 16.39 12.47
C ASN A 108 7.69 15.70 11.24
N GLU A 109 7.34 14.44 11.02
CA GLU A 109 7.77 13.64 9.89
C GLU A 109 6.63 12.75 9.38
N TYR A 110 6.89 12.06 8.25
CA TYR A 110 5.90 11.23 7.60
C TYR A 110 5.40 10.08 8.47
N SER A 111 4.13 9.74 8.27
CA SER A 111 3.59 8.45 8.68
C SER A 111 3.08 7.65 7.49
N TYR A 112 3.33 6.35 7.54
CA TYR A 112 3.11 5.40 6.46
C TYR A 112 2.22 4.27 6.95
N VAL A 113 1.07 4.09 6.31
CA VAL A 113 0.13 3.02 6.69
C VAL A 113 -0.27 2.19 5.48
N GLY A 114 -0.06 0.87 5.58
CA GLY A 114 -0.59 -0.09 4.62
C GLY A 114 -0.96 -1.40 5.29
N GLY A 115 -1.89 -2.16 4.71
CA GLY A 115 -2.30 -3.45 5.27
C GLY A 115 -1.18 -4.49 5.22
N ILE A 116 -0.46 -4.57 4.09
CA ILE A 116 0.73 -5.43 3.98
C ILE A 116 1.94 -4.73 4.57
N ALA A 117 2.27 -3.53 4.08
CA ALA A 117 3.47 -2.79 4.50
C ALA A 117 3.20 -1.28 4.67
N GLY A 118 3.77 -0.64 5.68
CA GLY A 118 3.84 0.82 5.72
C GLY A 118 4.64 1.35 4.52
N VAL A 119 5.84 0.81 4.30
CA VAL A 119 6.75 1.18 3.22
C VAL A 119 7.20 -0.04 2.41
N CYS A 120 7.19 0.08 1.09
CA CYS A 120 7.77 -0.87 0.14
C CYS A 120 8.93 -0.19 -0.60
N TYR A 121 10.17 -0.62 -0.34
CA TYR A 121 11.39 0.01 -0.87
C TYR A 121 12.19 -0.99 -1.70
N GLY A 122 12.19 -0.85 -3.03
CA GLY A 122 12.89 -1.77 -3.92
C GLY A 122 12.52 -3.25 -3.69
N SER A 123 11.26 -3.51 -3.33
CA SER A 123 10.77 -4.82 -2.89
C SER A 123 9.63 -5.32 -3.78
N SER A 124 9.31 -6.61 -3.68
CA SER A 124 8.19 -7.21 -4.40
C SER A 124 7.08 -7.65 -3.44
N ILE A 125 5.84 -7.35 -3.80
CA ILE A 125 4.63 -7.81 -3.10
C ILE A 125 3.75 -8.55 -4.09
N LYS A 126 3.55 -9.85 -3.87
CA LYS A 126 2.95 -10.75 -4.85
C LYS A 126 1.85 -11.63 -4.26
N ASN A 127 0.73 -11.78 -4.96
CA ASN A 127 -0.36 -12.66 -4.53
C ASN A 127 -0.85 -12.33 -3.11
N CYS A 128 -0.97 -11.03 -2.81
CA CYS A 128 -1.34 -10.56 -1.48
C CYS A 128 -2.69 -9.82 -1.51
N SER A 129 -3.47 -9.93 -0.45
CA SER A 129 -4.73 -9.20 -0.35
C SER A 129 -4.92 -8.52 1.00
N VAL A 130 -5.64 -7.40 0.99
CA VAL A 130 -6.09 -6.73 2.21
C VAL A 130 -7.59 -6.52 2.09
N VAL A 131 -8.35 -7.05 3.06
CA VAL A 131 -9.81 -6.99 3.04
C VAL A 131 -10.42 -6.58 4.37
N ASP A 132 -11.58 -5.93 4.32
CA ASP A 132 -12.38 -5.55 5.49
C ASP A 132 -11.61 -4.69 6.52
N SER A 133 -10.63 -3.90 6.09
CA SER A 133 -9.66 -3.25 6.99
C SER A 133 -9.82 -1.73 7.08
N SER A 134 -9.42 -1.15 8.21
CA SER A 134 -9.35 0.29 8.46
C SER A 134 -7.90 0.74 8.59
N LEU A 135 -7.49 1.69 7.76
CA LEU A 135 -6.09 2.11 7.61
C LEU A 135 -6.02 3.63 7.67
N GLU A 136 -5.45 4.16 8.74
CA GLU A 136 -5.44 5.60 8.99
C GLU A 136 -4.03 6.15 9.23
N SER A 137 -3.57 7.02 8.34
CA SER A 137 -2.34 7.77 8.52
C SER A 137 -2.65 9.17 9.04
N ARG A 138 -1.90 9.64 10.04
CA ARG A 138 -2.05 10.97 10.65
C ARG A 138 -0.70 11.65 10.84
N ARG A 139 -0.70 12.96 11.02
CA ARG A 139 0.50 13.76 11.28
C ARG A 139 0.20 14.95 12.17
N ASP A 140 1.19 15.44 12.88
CA ASP A 140 1.16 16.75 13.54
C ASP A 140 1.86 17.86 12.72
N ASN A 141 2.66 17.49 11.72
CA ASN A 141 3.32 18.36 10.72
C ASN A 141 3.90 17.50 9.57
N ASN A 142 4.45 18.08 8.49
CA ASN A 142 4.90 17.41 7.24
C ASN A 142 3.74 16.79 6.43
N ASN A 143 3.96 15.76 5.61
CA ASN A 143 2.96 15.03 4.84
C ASN A 143 2.81 13.60 5.40
N ASN A 144 1.83 12.85 4.91
CA ASN A 144 1.60 11.47 5.34
C ASN A 144 0.78 10.69 4.32
N CYS A 145 0.91 9.37 4.33
CA CYS A 145 0.29 8.54 3.31
C CYS A 145 -0.31 7.24 3.86
N ALA A 146 -1.44 6.85 3.27
CA ALA A 146 -2.11 5.60 3.55
C ALA A 146 -2.59 4.94 2.26
N GLY A 147 -2.38 3.64 2.12
CA GLY A 147 -2.95 2.83 1.05
C GLY A 147 -3.39 1.46 1.53
N SER A 148 -4.28 0.78 0.81
CA SER A 148 -4.76 -0.53 1.26
C SER A 148 -3.64 -1.55 1.37
N ILE A 149 -2.76 -1.63 0.37
CA ILE A 149 -1.65 -2.60 0.35
C ILE A 149 -0.41 -1.98 0.97
N VAL A 150 -0.05 -0.76 0.53
CA VAL A 150 1.16 -0.06 0.97
C VAL A 150 0.91 1.43 1.26
N GLY A 151 1.55 1.99 2.28
CA GLY A 151 1.52 3.44 2.52
C GLY A 151 2.35 4.22 1.50
N TYR A 152 3.64 3.88 1.39
CA TYR A 152 4.60 4.51 0.47
C TYR A 152 5.39 3.47 -0.32
N SER A 153 5.56 3.70 -1.62
CA SER A 153 6.33 2.83 -2.52
C SER A 153 7.40 3.60 -3.27
N THR A 154 8.60 3.04 -3.31
CA THR A 154 9.68 3.46 -4.22
C THR A 154 10.34 2.21 -4.78
N GLY A 155 10.44 2.10 -6.10
CA GLY A 155 11.00 0.92 -6.74
C GLY A 155 10.22 -0.39 -6.53
N GLY A 156 8.96 -0.30 -6.12
CA GLY A 156 8.15 -1.44 -5.69
C GLY A 156 7.49 -2.16 -6.85
N THR A 157 7.38 -3.49 -6.79
CA THR A 157 6.64 -4.28 -7.78
C THR A 157 5.46 -5.00 -7.14
N PHE A 158 4.30 -4.90 -7.79
CA PHE A 158 3.04 -5.44 -7.30
C PHE A 158 2.42 -6.36 -8.34
N GLU A 159 2.27 -7.64 -8.00
CA GLU A 159 1.71 -8.63 -8.92
C GLU A 159 0.60 -9.42 -8.23
N LYS A 160 -0.58 -9.52 -8.85
CA LYS A 160 -1.71 -10.31 -8.29
C LYS A 160 -2.09 -9.83 -6.88
N CYS A 161 -2.28 -8.53 -6.72
CA CYS A 161 -2.63 -7.96 -5.42
C CYS A 161 -4.03 -7.34 -5.43
N ALA A 162 -4.75 -7.53 -4.33
CA ALA A 162 -6.15 -7.19 -4.22
C ALA A 162 -6.46 -6.37 -2.96
N ALA A 163 -7.10 -5.22 -3.13
CA ALA A 163 -7.69 -4.45 -2.04
C ALA A 163 -9.22 -4.47 -2.16
N GLU A 164 -9.91 -4.98 -1.14
CA GLU A 164 -11.38 -5.03 -1.16
C GLU A 164 -12.01 -4.58 0.15
N ASN A 165 -13.06 -3.75 0.05
CA ASN A 165 -13.86 -3.32 1.21
C ASN A 165 -13.04 -2.69 2.34
N ASN A 166 -11.99 -1.93 1.99
CA ASN A 166 -11.15 -1.23 2.95
C ASN A 166 -11.54 0.23 3.11
N ARG A 167 -11.33 0.77 4.30
CA ARG A 167 -11.41 2.21 4.58
C ARG A 167 -10.01 2.77 4.78
N VAL A 168 -9.58 3.61 3.84
CA VAL A 168 -8.32 4.34 3.89
C VAL A 168 -8.62 5.79 4.29
N LYS A 169 -7.99 6.27 5.36
CA LYS A 169 -8.05 7.67 5.79
C LYS A 169 -6.65 8.26 5.94
N THR A 170 -6.47 9.48 5.48
CA THR A 170 -5.21 10.21 5.62
C THR A 170 -5.48 11.71 5.73
N MET A 171 -4.43 12.46 6.00
CA MET A 171 -4.43 13.92 5.95
C MET A 171 -3.72 14.46 4.69
N CYS A 172 -3.04 13.62 3.90
CA CYS A 172 -2.35 14.01 2.66
C CYS A 172 -2.68 13.07 1.50
N TYR A 173 -2.00 11.92 1.42
CA TYR A 173 -1.99 11.07 0.23
C TYR A 173 -2.68 9.74 0.49
N GLY A 174 -3.85 9.57 -0.09
CA GLY A 174 -4.73 8.44 0.13
C GLY A 174 -4.87 7.65 -1.16
N GLY A 175 -4.43 6.40 -1.16
CA GLY A 175 -4.62 5.50 -2.29
C GLY A 175 -5.52 4.33 -1.95
N GLY A 176 -6.37 3.94 -2.89
CA GLY A 176 -7.07 2.67 -2.78
C GLY A 176 -6.10 1.48 -2.74
N PHE A 177 -4.89 1.63 -3.30
CA PHE A 177 -3.81 0.63 -3.27
C PHE A 177 -2.55 1.15 -2.55
N VAL A 178 -1.92 2.21 -3.05
CA VAL A 178 -0.69 2.83 -2.49
C VAL A 178 -0.96 4.29 -2.11
N GLY A 179 -0.60 4.73 -0.90
CA GLY A 179 -0.75 6.14 -0.52
C GLY A 179 0.06 7.08 -1.42
N GLU A 180 1.36 6.83 -1.57
CA GLU A 180 2.26 7.58 -2.44
C GLU A 180 3.24 6.65 -3.19
N VAL A 181 3.47 6.96 -4.46
CA VAL A 181 4.54 6.35 -5.26
C VAL A 181 5.55 7.42 -5.62
N ASP A 182 6.79 7.24 -5.18
CA ASP A 182 7.88 8.21 -5.36
C ASP A 182 9.16 7.48 -5.77
N ASP A 183 9.51 7.58 -7.05
CA ASP A 183 10.69 6.93 -7.62
C ASP A 183 11.90 7.89 -7.74
N THR A 184 11.85 9.06 -7.09
CA THR A 184 12.95 10.06 -7.10
C THR A 184 14.28 9.46 -6.64
N TYR A 185 14.23 8.45 -5.77
CA TYR A 185 15.42 7.83 -5.16
C TYR A 185 16.15 6.84 -6.08
N GLY A 186 15.61 6.53 -7.27
CA GLY A 186 16.27 5.67 -8.26
C GLY A 186 16.52 4.25 -7.76
N VAL A 187 15.68 3.77 -6.84
CA VAL A 187 15.78 2.43 -6.24
C VAL A 187 14.99 1.45 -7.08
N GLY A 188 15.57 0.29 -7.40
CA GLY A 188 14.87 -0.75 -8.16
C GLY A 188 14.47 -0.31 -9.56
N ASN A 189 13.44 -0.95 -10.10
CA ASN A 189 12.76 -0.51 -11.33
C ASN A 189 11.59 0.40 -10.96
N SER A 190 11.13 1.26 -11.88
CA SER A 190 9.93 2.08 -11.66
C SER A 190 8.75 1.24 -11.16
N THR A 191 7.97 1.83 -10.26
CA THR A 191 6.88 1.12 -9.61
C THR A 191 5.86 0.59 -10.63
N LEU A 192 5.56 -0.71 -10.56
CA LEU A 192 4.73 -1.43 -11.54
C LEU A 192 3.61 -2.22 -10.88
N PHE A 193 2.39 -2.09 -11.41
CA PHE A 193 1.22 -2.85 -10.98
C PHE A 193 0.77 -3.79 -12.10
N THR A 194 0.76 -5.10 -11.83
CA THR A 194 0.34 -6.12 -12.81
C THR A 194 -0.70 -7.04 -12.20
N ASN A 195 -1.84 -7.20 -12.86
CA ASN A 195 -2.93 -8.05 -12.39
C ASN A 195 -3.43 -7.62 -10.99
N CYS A 196 -3.61 -6.32 -10.76
CA CYS A 196 -3.97 -5.78 -9.45
C CYS A 196 -5.37 -5.15 -9.46
N TYR A 197 -6.06 -5.12 -8.33
CA TYR A 197 -7.33 -4.38 -8.25
C TYR A 197 -7.61 -3.72 -6.91
N VAL A 198 -8.48 -2.70 -6.99
CA VAL A 198 -9.11 -2.04 -5.85
C VAL A 198 -10.62 -2.07 -6.04
N ALA A 199 -11.34 -2.66 -5.10
CA ALA A 199 -12.80 -2.78 -5.18
C ALA A 199 -13.48 -2.38 -3.86
N LYS A 200 -14.60 -1.65 -3.94
CA LYS A 200 -15.46 -1.34 -2.78
C LYS A 200 -14.74 -0.59 -1.65
N CYS A 201 -13.60 0.03 -1.94
CA CYS A 201 -12.84 0.77 -0.95
C CYS A 201 -13.41 2.19 -0.76
N THR A 202 -13.13 2.79 0.39
CA THR A 202 -13.39 4.21 0.64
C THR A 202 -12.07 4.89 0.95
N VAL A 203 -11.69 5.91 0.20
CA VAL A 203 -10.44 6.66 0.37
C VAL A 203 -10.76 8.11 0.68
N ILE A 204 -10.30 8.58 1.83
CA ILE A 204 -10.57 9.93 2.35
C ILE A 204 -9.27 10.62 2.69
N SER A 205 -9.01 11.76 2.05
CA SER A 205 -7.89 12.65 2.37
C SER A 205 -8.42 13.97 2.92
N GLU A 206 -8.21 14.22 4.21
CA GLU A 206 -8.85 15.31 4.94
C GLU A 206 -7.86 16.03 5.85
N THR A 207 -7.71 17.34 5.66
CA THR A 207 -6.97 18.19 6.60
C THR A 207 -7.53 19.61 6.60
N ASP A 208 -7.64 20.19 7.80
CA ASP A 208 -8.02 21.59 7.99
C ASP A 208 -6.85 22.56 7.83
N ASP A 209 -5.63 22.03 7.68
CA ASP A 209 -4.44 22.82 7.38
C ASP A 209 -4.48 23.36 5.95
N SER A 210 -4.56 24.69 5.82
CA SER A 210 -4.61 25.37 4.53
C SER A 210 -3.28 25.38 3.78
N GLN A 211 -2.18 25.03 4.43
CA GLN A 211 -0.87 24.83 3.80
C GLN A 211 -0.62 23.36 3.41
N GLY A 212 -1.53 22.46 3.81
CA GLY A 212 -1.49 21.04 3.44
C GLY A 212 -2.04 20.77 2.05
N THR A 213 -1.87 19.53 1.61
CA THR A 213 -2.50 18.99 0.39
C THR A 213 -3.39 17.79 0.73
N SER A 214 -4.39 17.50 -0.09
CA SER A 214 -5.27 16.33 0.09
C SER A 214 -5.55 15.66 -1.25
N PHE A 215 -5.02 14.46 -1.46
CA PHE A 215 -5.21 13.71 -2.70
C PHE A 215 -5.75 12.31 -2.43
N SER A 216 -6.82 11.92 -3.13
CA SER A 216 -7.40 10.57 -3.03
C SER A 216 -7.50 9.91 -4.40
N GLY A 217 -6.70 8.86 -4.64
CA GLY A 217 -6.76 8.09 -5.87
C GLY A 217 -7.25 6.67 -5.67
N GLY A 218 -7.89 6.09 -6.68
CA GLY A 218 -8.35 4.70 -6.63
C GLY A 218 -7.20 3.68 -6.61
N PHE A 219 -6.02 4.02 -7.16
CA PHE A 219 -4.78 3.26 -6.98
C PHE A 219 -3.80 4.02 -6.08
N ALA A 220 -3.24 5.12 -6.59
CA ALA A 220 -2.22 5.94 -5.94
C ALA A 220 -2.79 7.27 -5.45
N GLY A 221 -2.49 7.68 -4.22
CA GLY A 221 -2.86 9.01 -3.74
C GLY A 221 -2.06 10.11 -4.43
N GLU A 222 -0.73 10.00 -4.37
CA GLU A 222 0.22 10.89 -5.03
C GLU A 222 1.23 10.10 -5.87
N MET A 223 1.61 10.68 -7.02
CA MET A 223 2.72 10.22 -7.84
C MET A 223 3.80 11.30 -7.90
N THR A 224 5.04 10.94 -7.55
CA THR A 224 6.20 11.84 -7.51
C THR A 224 7.33 11.28 -8.38
N ASP A 225 7.79 12.09 -9.36
CA ASP A 225 8.89 11.78 -10.29
C ASP A 225 8.89 10.33 -10.83
N SER A 226 7.70 9.84 -11.19
CA SER A 226 7.45 8.46 -11.61
C SER A 226 6.45 8.39 -12.78
N THR A 227 6.22 7.18 -13.27
CA THR A 227 5.14 6.87 -14.21
C THR A 227 4.28 5.78 -13.59
N LEU A 228 3.00 6.08 -13.40
CA LEU A 228 2.05 5.09 -12.88
C LEU A 228 1.77 4.06 -13.97
N THR A 229 2.48 2.93 -13.90
CA THR A 229 2.37 1.87 -14.90
C THR A 229 1.44 0.77 -14.41
N LEU A 230 0.32 0.57 -15.11
CA LEU A 230 -0.69 -0.42 -14.78
C LEU A 230 -0.89 -1.42 -15.93
N GLN A 231 -0.91 -2.71 -15.63
CA GLN A 231 -1.17 -3.76 -16.61
C GLN A 231 -2.21 -4.72 -16.06
N ASN A 232 -3.32 -4.86 -16.78
CA ASN A 232 -4.43 -5.73 -16.36
C ASN A 232 -4.96 -5.35 -14.96
N CYS A 233 -5.28 -4.07 -14.75
CA CYS A 233 -5.73 -3.58 -13.44
C CYS A 233 -7.15 -3.00 -13.50
N TYR A 234 -7.83 -2.96 -12.36
CA TYR A 234 -9.10 -2.22 -12.28
C TYR A 234 -9.36 -1.51 -10.95
N VAL A 235 -10.21 -0.48 -11.02
CA VAL A 235 -10.81 0.18 -9.85
C VAL A 235 -12.33 0.11 -9.96
N TYR A 236 -13.00 -0.43 -8.94
CA TYR A 236 -14.45 -0.63 -8.98
C TYR A 236 -15.14 -0.26 -7.68
N GLN A 237 -16.22 0.53 -7.74
CA GLN A 237 -16.99 0.93 -6.55
C GLN A 237 -16.12 1.57 -5.45
N THR A 238 -15.05 2.26 -5.83
CA THR A 238 -14.16 2.92 -4.88
C THR A 238 -14.59 4.37 -4.71
N ALA A 239 -15.05 4.72 -3.51
CA ALA A 239 -15.43 6.09 -3.17
C ALA A 239 -14.19 6.93 -2.84
N LEU A 240 -14.01 8.05 -3.53
CA LEU A 240 -12.87 8.95 -3.38
C LEU A 240 -13.35 10.32 -2.92
N SER A 241 -12.72 10.89 -1.89
CA SER A 241 -13.11 12.21 -1.41
C SER A 241 -11.98 12.97 -0.74
N THR A 242 -11.94 14.27 -0.98
CA THR A 242 -11.13 15.22 -0.21
C THR A 242 -12.03 16.09 0.66
N ALA A 243 -11.52 16.52 1.81
CA ALA A 243 -12.23 17.43 2.71
C ALA A 243 -11.26 18.36 3.45
N GLY A 244 -11.82 19.39 4.09
CA GLY A 244 -11.06 20.42 4.81
C GLY A 244 -10.54 21.53 3.90
N ASN A 245 -9.51 22.25 4.36
CA ASN A 245 -9.03 23.50 3.76
C ASN A 245 -7.73 23.38 2.96
N ALA A 246 -7.20 22.17 2.78
CA ALA A 246 -5.99 21.92 2.00
C ALA A 246 -6.03 22.60 0.62
N VAL A 247 -4.88 23.07 0.14
CA VAL A 247 -4.71 23.59 -1.21
C VAL A 247 -3.31 23.21 -1.70
N PRO A 248 -3.16 22.41 -2.78
CA PRO A 248 -4.20 21.80 -3.61
C PRO A 248 -4.95 20.60 -3.01
N GLN A 249 -6.09 20.25 -3.65
CA GLN A 249 -6.81 18.99 -3.45
C GLN A 249 -7.13 18.31 -4.79
N GLY A 250 -7.35 17.00 -4.78
CA GLY A 250 -7.67 16.26 -6.00
C GLY A 250 -8.14 14.83 -5.76
N THR A 251 -8.98 14.34 -6.67
CA THR A 251 -9.35 12.93 -6.74
C THR A 251 -9.11 12.38 -8.13
N GLY A 252 -8.99 11.06 -8.27
CA GLY A 252 -8.93 10.46 -9.59
C GLY A 252 -8.95 8.94 -9.58
N VAL A 253 -9.34 8.35 -10.70
CA VAL A 253 -9.56 6.91 -10.84
C VAL A 253 -8.28 6.14 -10.50
N PHE A 254 -7.15 6.44 -11.12
CA PHE A 254 -5.88 5.78 -10.80
C PHE A 254 -4.97 6.60 -9.89
N ALA A 255 -4.94 7.91 -10.04
CA ALA A 255 -4.09 8.79 -9.25
C ALA A 255 -4.91 9.95 -8.65
N GLY A 256 -4.65 10.34 -7.40
CA GLY A 256 -5.22 11.55 -6.81
C GLY A 256 -4.52 12.81 -7.32
N ASN A 257 -3.21 12.76 -7.49
CA ASN A 257 -2.41 13.79 -8.15
C ASN A 257 -1.19 13.20 -8.89
N LEU A 258 -0.67 13.98 -9.84
CA LEU A 258 0.47 13.64 -10.70
C LEU A 258 1.48 14.79 -10.62
N TRP A 259 2.42 14.71 -9.70
CA TRP A 259 3.45 15.73 -9.50
C TRP A 259 4.58 15.62 -10.53
N GLY A 260 5.34 16.69 -10.76
CA GLY A 260 6.59 16.62 -11.52
C GLY A 260 6.48 16.21 -12.99
N GLY A 261 5.29 16.22 -13.59
CA GLY A 261 5.06 15.74 -14.95
C GLY A 261 4.84 14.22 -15.05
N CYS A 262 4.53 13.56 -13.92
CA CYS A 262 4.10 12.16 -13.90
C CYS A 262 2.96 11.89 -14.89
N THR A 263 2.95 10.68 -15.45
CA THR A 263 1.91 10.22 -16.38
C THR A 263 1.32 8.89 -15.92
N ILE A 264 0.16 8.55 -16.49
CA ILE A 264 -0.48 7.25 -16.32
C ILE A 264 -0.27 6.48 -17.62
N VAL A 265 0.35 5.31 -17.52
CA VAL A 265 0.55 4.37 -18.63
C VAL A 265 -0.14 3.08 -18.25
N ASP A 266 -1.37 2.93 -18.70
CA ASP A 266 -2.17 1.75 -18.44
C ASP A 266 -2.39 0.91 -19.70
N THR A 267 -2.43 -0.41 -19.53
CA THR A 267 -2.72 -1.37 -20.59
C THR A 267 -3.74 -2.36 -20.06
N ASN A 268 -4.81 -2.58 -20.83
CA ASN A 268 -5.88 -3.50 -20.47
C ASN A 268 -6.48 -3.20 -19.07
N CYS A 269 -6.73 -1.91 -18.79
CA CYS A 269 -7.24 -1.48 -17.50
C CYS A 269 -8.69 -1.02 -17.60
N TYR A 270 -9.41 -1.15 -16.48
CA TYR A 270 -10.85 -0.84 -16.41
C TYR A 270 -11.19 -0.06 -15.15
N PHE A 271 -12.28 0.68 -15.18
CA PHE A 271 -12.85 1.25 -13.98
C PHE A 271 -14.37 1.31 -14.02
N GLY A 272 -15.02 1.46 -12.87
CA GLY A 272 -16.47 1.64 -12.82
C GLY A 272 -16.98 2.05 -11.46
N ALA A 273 -18.03 2.87 -11.44
CA ALA A 273 -18.68 3.33 -10.21
C ALA A 273 -17.74 4.03 -9.21
N CYS A 274 -16.72 4.74 -9.68
CA CYS A 274 -15.75 5.48 -8.83
C CYS A 274 -16.21 6.90 -8.46
N GLY A 275 -17.32 7.39 -9.04
CA GLY A 275 -17.80 8.76 -8.85
C GLY A 275 -17.02 9.84 -9.61
N THR A 276 -15.96 9.48 -10.33
CA THR A 276 -15.16 10.36 -11.19
C THR A 276 -14.61 9.59 -12.40
N THR A 277 -14.28 10.31 -13.46
CA THR A 277 -13.53 9.82 -14.63
C THR A 277 -12.17 10.53 -14.78
N GLU A 278 -11.83 11.43 -13.85
CA GLU A 278 -10.54 12.12 -13.87
C GLU A 278 -9.38 11.14 -13.63
N ARG A 279 -8.24 11.39 -14.29
CA ARG A 279 -7.01 10.61 -14.13
C ARG A 279 -7.24 9.09 -14.29
N ALA A 280 -8.10 8.72 -15.25
CA ALA A 280 -8.36 7.35 -15.64
C ALA A 280 -7.38 6.80 -16.71
N GLY A 281 -6.45 7.62 -17.21
CA GLY A 281 -5.54 7.21 -18.28
C GLY A 281 -6.30 6.81 -19.55
N ALA A 282 -5.93 5.68 -20.14
CA ALA A 282 -6.56 5.04 -21.29
C ALA A 282 -7.57 3.94 -20.89
N ALA A 283 -7.84 3.75 -19.60
CA ALA A 283 -8.68 2.66 -19.14
C ALA A 283 -10.13 2.81 -19.60
N ALA A 284 -10.77 1.69 -19.89
CA ALA A 284 -12.16 1.69 -20.31
C ALA A 284 -13.10 1.69 -19.10
N GLU A 285 -14.07 2.60 -19.08
CA GLU A 285 -15.17 2.56 -18.13
C GLU A 285 -16.07 1.34 -18.43
N LYS A 286 -16.48 0.64 -17.37
CA LYS A 286 -17.29 -0.57 -17.43
C LYS A 286 -18.47 -0.48 -16.47
N SER A 287 -19.60 -1.04 -16.89
CA SER A 287 -20.83 -1.06 -16.08
C SER A 287 -20.70 -1.98 -14.86
N GLY A 288 -21.51 -1.73 -13.83
CA GLY A 288 -21.57 -2.62 -12.67
C GLY A 288 -21.91 -4.06 -13.05
N GLU A 289 -22.80 -4.25 -14.03
CA GLU A 289 -23.14 -5.58 -14.56
C GLU A 289 -21.93 -6.30 -15.14
N GLU A 290 -21.09 -5.62 -15.93
CA GLU A 290 -19.87 -6.21 -16.51
C GLU A 290 -18.82 -6.61 -15.44
N PHE A 291 -18.76 -5.89 -14.33
CA PHE A 291 -17.92 -6.26 -13.18
C PHE A 291 -18.50 -7.47 -12.44
N GLU A 292 -19.81 -7.48 -12.19
CA GLU A 292 -20.49 -8.52 -11.41
C GLU A 292 -20.64 -9.85 -12.17
N ASN A 293 -20.87 -9.81 -13.47
CA ASN A 293 -21.07 -11.00 -14.31
C ASN A 293 -19.75 -11.64 -14.79
N GLY A 294 -18.60 -11.09 -14.40
CA GLY A 294 -17.28 -11.61 -14.75
C GLY A 294 -16.73 -11.19 -16.13
N THR A 295 -17.43 -10.33 -16.88
CA THR A 295 -16.96 -9.83 -18.19
C THR A 295 -15.63 -9.07 -18.08
N VAL A 296 -15.48 -8.22 -17.06
CA VAL A 296 -14.22 -7.51 -16.82
C VAL A 296 -13.10 -8.50 -16.48
N ALA A 297 -13.36 -9.44 -15.57
CA ALA A 297 -12.39 -10.47 -15.19
C ALA A 297 -11.97 -11.32 -16.41
N GLY A 298 -12.91 -11.69 -17.28
CA GLY A 298 -12.62 -12.40 -18.53
C GLY A 298 -11.77 -11.60 -19.51
N SER A 299 -12.00 -10.29 -19.62
CA SER A 299 -11.19 -9.39 -20.46
C SER A 299 -9.75 -9.23 -19.96
N LEU A 300 -9.55 -9.33 -18.64
CA LEU A 300 -8.23 -9.27 -18.01
C LEU A 300 -7.40 -10.56 -18.21
N GLY A 301 -8.06 -11.65 -18.60
CA GLY A 301 -7.43 -12.93 -18.95
C GLY A 301 -7.04 -13.79 -17.76
N ASP A 302 -6.62 -15.03 -18.03
CA ASP A 302 -6.34 -16.05 -17.00
C ASP A 302 -5.22 -15.65 -16.01
N ALA A 303 -4.28 -14.81 -16.46
CA ALA A 303 -3.21 -14.31 -15.61
C ALA A 303 -3.73 -13.39 -14.48
N PHE A 304 -4.93 -12.82 -14.64
CA PHE A 304 -5.60 -11.98 -13.66
C PHE A 304 -6.27 -12.77 -12.53
N ALA A 305 -6.52 -14.07 -12.73
CA ALA A 305 -7.15 -14.90 -11.71
C ALA A 305 -6.33 -14.85 -10.41
N GLN A 306 -6.87 -14.15 -9.42
CA GLN A 306 -6.31 -14.12 -8.07
C GLN A 306 -6.54 -15.50 -7.44
N ALA A 307 -5.57 -15.98 -6.66
CA ALA A 307 -5.83 -17.07 -5.74
C ALA A 307 -6.88 -16.56 -4.72
N ARG A 308 -8.15 -16.90 -4.93
CA ARG A 308 -9.18 -16.62 -3.93
C ARG A 308 -9.07 -17.71 -2.87
N ASN A 309 -8.84 -17.30 -1.62
CA ASN A 309 -8.98 -18.15 -0.44
C ASN A 309 -10.43 -18.63 -0.27
#